data_AF-A0A7C1TNP2-F1
#
_entry.id   AF-A0A7C1TNP2-F1
#
_cell.length_a   1.000
_cell.length_b   1.000
_cell.length_c   1.000
_cell.angle_alpha   90.00
_cell.angle_beta   90.00
_cell.angle_gamma   90.00
#
_symmetry.space_group_name_H-M   'P 1'
#
loop_
_entity.id
_entity.type
_entity.pdbx_description
1 polymer ?
#
loop_
_entity_poly.entity_id
_entity_poly.type
_entity_poly.pdbx_seq_one_letter_code
_entity_poly.pdbx_strand_id
1 'polypeptide(L)' 'MLVFKGLHTLDREFEYPVVTIGNFDGVHLGHQKIFRRVIEAARGRGTSMVLTFDPHPLKVIAPDRR' A
#
# COMPACT_ATOMS: atom_id res chain seq x y z
N MET A 1 4.72 -7.40 9.72
CA MET A 1 4.08 -6.91 8.48
C MET A 1 3.93 -8.10 7.55
N LEU A 2 2.74 -8.32 6.98
CA LEU A 2 2.52 -9.32 5.94
C LEU A 2 2.72 -8.65 4.57
N VAL A 3 3.28 -9.37 3.61
CA VAL A 3 3.51 -8.87 2.24
C VAL A 3 2.92 -9.86 1.26
N PHE A 4 2.05 -9.35 0.39
CA PHE A 4 1.37 -10.11 -0.64
C PHE A 4 1.81 -9.58 -2.00
N LYS A 5 2.20 -10.47 -2.90
CA LYS A 5 2.64 -10.10 -4.26
C LYS A 5 1.53 -10.43 -5.25
N GLY A 6 0.64 -9.45 -5.42
CA GLY A 6 -0.57 -9.59 -6.23
C GLY A 6 -1.77 -10.05 -5.41
N LEU A 7 -2.95 -9.58 -5.81
CA LEU A 7 -4.20 -9.79 -5.07
C LEU A 7 -4.60 -11.27 -4.96
N HIS A 8 -4.22 -12.09 -5.93
CA HIS A 8 -4.49 -13.53 -5.95
C HIS A 8 -3.76 -14.30 -4.84
N THR A 9 -2.77 -13.69 -4.18
CA THR A 9 -2.03 -14.29 -3.07
C THR A 9 -2.68 -14.06 -1.70
N LEU A 10 -3.77 -13.28 -1.65
CA LEU A 10 -4.54 -13.08 -0.43
C LEU A 10 -5.30 -14.38 -0.13
N ASP A 11 -4.85 -15.09 0.91
CA ASP A 11 -5.32 -16.41 1.33
C ASP A 11 -6.34 -16.36 2.48
N ARG A 12 -6.71 -15.16 2.91
CA ARG A 12 -7.59 -14.90 4.05
C ARG A 12 -8.33 -13.59 3.88
N GLU A 13 -9.45 -13.47 4.57
CA GLU A 13 -10.16 -12.20 4.73
C GLU A 13 -9.51 -11.34 5.82
N PHE A 14 -9.70 -10.02 5.70
CA PHE A 14 -9.24 -9.04 6.68
C PHE A 14 -10.46 -8.29 7.21
N GLU A 15 -10.58 -8.20 8.52
CA GLU A 15 -11.65 -7.44 9.17
C GLU A 15 -11.44 -5.94 8.94
N TYR A 16 -12.47 -5.25 8.45
CA TYR A 16 -12.51 -3.81 8.12
C TYR A 16 -11.18 -3.25 7.57
N PRO A 17 -10.76 -3.65 6.37
CA PRO A 17 -9.47 -3.24 5.82
C PRO A 17 -9.50 -1.74 5.48
N VAL A 18 -8.56 -0.99 6.05
CA VAL A 18 -8.32 0.42 5.73
C VAL A 18 -7.06 0.47 4.88
N VAL A 19 -7.23 0.81 3.61
CA VAL A 19 -6.17 0.70 2.60
C VAL A 19 -5.78 2.08 2.09
N THR A 20 -4.47 2.31 1.94
CA THR A 20 -3.95 3.40 1.10
C THR A 20 -3.21 2.85 -0.11
N ILE A 21 -3.25 3.59 -1.22
CA ILE A 21 -2.71 3.19 -2.51
C ILE A 21 -1.75 4.27 -3.01
N GLY A 22 -0.57 3.86 -3.51
CA GLY A 22 0.41 4.77 -4.08
C GLY A 22 1.77 4.09 -4.29
N ASN A 23 2.68 4.73 -5.02
CA ASN A 23 4.03 4.18 -5.22
C ASN A 23 4.84 4.20 -3.92
N PHE A 24 4.63 5.23 -3.10
CA PHE A 24 5.30 5.44 -1.81
C PHE A 24 6.84 5.47 -1.85
N ASP A 25 7.43 5.78 -3.01
CA ASP A 25 8.89 5.88 -3.17
C ASP A 25 9.49 6.88 -2.18
N GLY A 26 10.59 6.49 -1.53
CA GLY A 26 11.32 7.31 -0.56
C GLY A 26 10.62 7.55 0.78
N VAL A 27 9.34 7.18 0.96
CA VAL A 27 8.59 7.23 2.23
C VAL A 27 8.81 8.54 3.03
N HIS A 28 8.77 9.67 2.33
CA HIS A 28 8.98 10.99 2.95
C HIS A 28 7.84 11.38 3.92
N LEU A 29 7.97 12.52 4.59
CA LEU A 29 7.01 12.98 5.62
C LEU A 29 5.54 12.98 5.16
N GLY A 30 5.27 13.26 3.87
CA GLY A 30 3.93 13.15 3.28
C GLY A 30 3.35 11.73 3.38
N HIS A 31 4.07 10.72 2.88
CA HIS A 31 3.66 9.31 2.97
C HIS A 31 3.48 8.86 4.42
N GLN A 32 4.37 9.28 5.33
CA GLN A 32 4.24 8.95 6.75
C GLN A 32 2.96 9.51 7.37
N LYS A 33 2.50 10.70 6.96
CA LYS A 33 1.20 11.25 7.42
C LYS A 33 0.03 10.40 6.92
N ILE A 34 0.09 9.92 5.67
CA ILE A 34 -0.93 9.02 5.10
C ILE A 34 -0.96 7.70 5.91
N PHE A 35 0.20 7.09 6.15
CA PHE A 35 0.27 5.83 6.91
C PHE A 35 -0.25 5.98 8.33
N ARG A 36 0.07 7.08 9.02
CA ARG A 36 -0.49 7.36 10.35
C ARG A 36 -2.02 7.43 10.31
N ARG A 37 -2.60 8.12 9.32
CA ARG A 37 -4.06 8.23 9.17
C ARG A 37 -4.73 6.88 8.93
N VAL A 38 -4.12 6.03 8.11
CA VAL A 38 -4.61 4.67 7.84
C VAL A 38 -4.56 3.80 9.10
N ILE A 39 -3.44 3.84 9.82
CA ILE A 39 -3.27 3.11 11.09
C ILE A 39 -4.31 3.57 12.11
N GLU A 40 -4.49 4.89 12.26
CA GLU A 40 -5.47 5.47 13.18
C GLU A 40 -6.90 5.07 12.84
N ALA A 41 -7.28 5.08 11.55
CA ALA A 41 -8.61 4.68 11.11
C ALA A 41 -8.87 3.18 11.27
N ALA A 42 -7.82 2.34 11.23
CA ALA A 42 -7.92 0.91 11.48
C ALA A 42 -7.92 0.53 12.97
N ARG A 43 -7.63 1.47 13.89
CA ARG A 43 -7.55 1.16 15.33
C ARG A 43 -8.88 0.58 15.84
N GLY A 44 -8.77 -0.48 16.64
CA GLY A 44 -9.90 -1.11 17.32
C GLY A 44 -10.32 -2.45 16.71
N ARG A 45 -10.67 -2.47 15.42
CA ARG A 45 -11.18 -3.69 14.74
C ARG A 45 -10.77 -3.81 13.26
N GLY A 46 -10.02 -2.86 12.72
CA GLY A 46 -9.64 -2.83 11.32
C GLY A 46 -8.22 -3.33 11.07
N THR A 47 -7.94 -3.66 9.81
CA THR A 47 -6.59 -3.96 9.34
C THR A 47 -6.06 -2.80 8.51
N SER A 48 -4.96 -2.18 8.94
CA SER A 48 -4.27 -1.18 8.11
C SER A 48 -3.45 -1.85 7.01
N MET A 49 -3.59 -1.38 5.78
CA MET A 49 -2.93 -1.97 4.61
C MET A 49 -2.38 -0.90 3.67
N VAL A 50 -1.30 -1.26 2.97
CA VAL A 50 -0.70 -0.45 1.91
C VAL A 50 -0.75 -1.29 0.63
N LEU A 51 -1.26 -0.71 -0.44
CA LEU A 51 -1.14 -1.25 -1.79
C LEU A 51 -0.17 -0.38 -2.57
N THR A 52 0.92 -0.98 -3.04
CA THR A 52 1.94 -0.32 -3.84
C THR A 52 2.22 -1.13 -5.10
N PHE A 53 3.06 -0.58 -5.97
CA PHE A 53 3.30 -1.07 -7.31
C PHE A 53 4.74 -1.55 -7.44
N ASP A 54 4.89 -2.77 -7.93
CA ASP A 54 6.17 -3.34 -8.35
C ASP A 54 5.93 -4.11 -9.66
N PRO A 55 6.61 -3.77 -10.77
CA PRO A 55 7.56 -2.66 -10.93
C PRO A 55 6.90 -1.28 -10.81
N HIS A 56 7.71 -0.24 -10.57
CA HIS A 56 7.24 1.15 -10.53
C HIS A 56 6.40 1.48 -11.78
N PRO A 57 5.22 2.14 -11.67
CA PRO A 57 4.28 2.27 -12.79
C PRO A 57 4.87 2.93 -14.04
N LEU A 58 5.79 3.89 -13.87
CA LEU A 58 6.49 4.50 -15.02
C LEU A 58 7.28 3.49 -15.85
N LYS A 59 7.83 2.42 -15.26
CA LYS A 59 8.52 1.36 -16.02
C LYS A 59 7.57 0.58 -16.93
N VAL A 60 6.28 0.57 -16.61
CA VAL A 60 5.23 -0.10 -17.41
C VAL A 60 4.68 0.85 -18.46
N ILE A 61 4.39 2.09 -18.08
CA ILE A 61 3.72 3.08 -18.94
C ILE A 61 4.70 3.75 -19.91
N ALA A 62 5.96 3.95 -19.50
CA ALA A 62 7.00 4.62 -20.26
C ALA A 62 8.36 3.93 -20.06
N PRO A 63 8.53 2.68 -20.54
CA PRO A 63 9.71 1.86 -20.27
C PRO A 63 11.05 2.49 -20.72
N ASP A 64 11.02 3.34 -21.75
CA ASP A 64 12.21 4.00 -22.29
C ASP A 64 12.59 5.31 -21.57
N ARG A 65 11.73 5.79 -20.67
CA ARG A 65 11.96 7.02 -19.92
C ARG A 65 12.78 6.70 -18.67
N ARG A 66 14.02 7.18 -18.64
CA ARG A 66 14.88 7.15 -17.44
C ARG A 66 14.44 8.17 -16.39
#